data_AF-A0A8B8IQB1-F1
#
_entry.id   AF-A0A8B8IQB1-F1
#
_cell.length_a   1.000
_cell.length_b   1.000
_cell.length_c   1.000
_cell.angle_alpha   90.00
_cell.angle_beta   90.00
_cell.angle_gamma   90.00
#
_symmetry.space_group_name_H-M   'P 1'
#
loop_
_entity.id
_entity.type
_entity.pdbx_description
1 polymer ?
#
loop_
_entity_poly.entity_id
_entity_poly.type
_entity_poly.pdbx_seq_one_letter_code
_entity_poly.pdbx_strand_id
1 'polypeptide(L)'
;MMLAYYRRKKNVLFDWCGRNGLALNTDKCKYIRFSRKCHPNSHIYKINNKTLKEVDYIKDLGDGFDSKIKFHTHIDKISSKAFQMLGFLIRNSKDFKKPQTKNGLYSSLVRSGLEYCAQVWSPHYEVHIKVSKAFKSVSYGTLHINAIT
;
A
#
# COMPACT_ATOMS: atom_id res chain seq x y z
N MET A 1 -5.76 7.99 31.66
CA MET A 1 -4.33 8.35 31.53
C MET A 1 -3.78 8.20 30.09
N MET A 2 -4.13 7.16 29.31
CA MET A 2 -3.64 7.00 27.91
C MET A 2 -4.05 8.11 26.90
N LEU A 3 -5.23 8.71 27.03
CA LEU A 3 -5.68 9.76 26.09
C LEU A 3 -4.89 11.08 26.24
N ALA A 4 -4.36 11.37 27.43
CA ALA A 4 -3.54 12.56 27.68
C ALA A 4 -2.13 12.42 27.08
N TYR A 5 -1.56 11.21 27.08
CA TYR A 5 -0.24 10.93 26.52
C TYR A 5 -0.19 11.18 25.00
N TYR A 6 -1.23 10.75 24.27
CA TYR A 6 -1.33 10.98 22.82
C TYR A 6 -1.60 12.46 22.47
N ARG A 7 -2.36 13.18 23.30
CA ARG A 7 -2.61 14.63 23.13
C ARG A 7 -1.35 15.47 23.33
N ARG A 8 -0.44 15.07 24.24
CA ARG A 8 0.81 15.78 24.54
C ARG A 8 1.83 15.72 23.39
N LYS A 9 1.93 14.58 22.68
CA LYS A 9 2.87 14.41 21.55
C LYS A 9 2.55 15.28 20.32
N LYS A 10 1.30 15.70 20.12
CA LYS A 10 0.91 16.49 18.94
C LYS A 10 1.40 17.94 18.97
N ASN A 11 1.39 18.56 20.14
CA ASN A 11 1.98 19.89 20.31
C ASN A 11 3.52 19.81 20.26
N VAL A 12 4.11 18.72 20.78
CA VAL A 12 5.55 18.46 20.64
C VAL A 12 5.99 18.45 19.18
N LEU A 13 5.19 17.89 18.25
CA LEU A 13 5.51 17.93 16.83
C LEU A 13 5.51 19.37 16.28
N PHE A 14 4.49 20.16 16.63
CA PHE A 14 4.41 21.56 16.21
C PHE A 14 5.57 22.39 16.76
N ASP A 15 5.89 22.23 18.05
CA ASP A 15 7.00 22.89 18.71
C ASP A 15 8.35 22.45 18.12
N TRP A 16 8.50 21.16 17.81
CA TRP A 16 9.69 20.63 17.16
C TRP A 16 9.85 21.20 15.75
N CYS A 17 8.78 21.28 14.96
CA CYS A 17 8.83 21.93 13.65
C CYS A 17 9.30 23.38 13.79
N GLY A 18 8.73 24.16 14.73
CA GLY A 18 9.15 25.53 15.00
C GLY A 18 10.63 25.65 15.38
N ARG A 19 11.12 24.77 16.26
CA ARG A 19 12.54 24.71 16.66
C ARG A 19 13.48 24.36 15.51
N ASN A 20 13.01 23.61 14.52
CA ASN A 20 13.78 23.22 13.34
C ASN A 20 13.55 24.18 12.15
N GLY A 21 12.89 25.32 12.35
CA GLY A 21 12.62 26.29 11.28
C GLY A 21 11.58 25.82 10.24
N LEU A 22 10.78 24.80 10.56
CA LEU A 22 9.74 24.26 9.70
C LEU A 22 8.37 24.86 10.06
N ALA A 23 7.73 25.50 9.09
CA ALA A 23 6.35 25.99 9.23
C ALA A 23 5.33 24.88 8.91
N LEU A 24 4.60 24.41 9.92
CA LEU A 24 3.59 23.37 9.74
C LEU A 24 2.29 23.96 9.16
N ASN A 25 1.92 23.56 7.94
CA ASN A 25 0.62 23.91 7.36
C ASN A 25 -0.49 23.01 7.93
N THR A 26 -1.12 23.49 9.00
CA THR A 26 -2.24 22.85 9.69
C THR A 26 -3.45 22.56 8.80
N ASP A 27 -3.68 23.33 7.74
CA ASP A 27 -4.84 23.16 6.85
C ASP A 27 -4.62 21.98 5.87
N LYS A 28 -3.35 21.66 5.59
CA LYS A 28 -2.97 20.44 4.85
C LYS A 28 -2.92 19.20 5.73
N CYS A 29 -2.83 19.37 7.06
CA CYS A 29 -2.80 18.26 8.00
C CYS A 29 -4.18 17.61 8.13
N LYS A 30 -4.25 16.32 7.85
CA LYS A 30 -5.44 15.49 8.01
C LYS A 30 -5.12 14.34 8.95
N TYR A 31 -6.13 13.74 9.56
CA TYR A 31 -5.95 12.49 10.28
C TYR A 31 -6.96 11.46 9.79
N ILE A 32 -6.57 10.20 9.89
CA ILE A 32 -7.44 9.06 9.66
C ILE A 32 -7.59 8.31 10.99
N ARG A 33 -8.79 7.81 11.28
CA ARG A 33 -9.03 6.93 12.42
C ARG A 33 -9.15 5.50 11.92
N PHE A 34 -8.25 4.65 12.37
CA PHE A 34 -8.32 3.23 12.05
C PHE A 34 -9.21 2.49 13.07
N SER A 35 -10.31 1.89 12.60
CA SER A 35 -11.16 1.05 13.44
C SER A 35 -12.00 0.07 12.62
N ARG A 36 -12.20 -1.14 13.15
CA ARG A 36 -13.16 -2.12 12.61
C ARG A 36 -14.52 -2.08 13.30
N LYS A 37 -14.69 -1.24 14.32
CA LYS A 37 -15.96 -1.09 15.04
C LYS A 37 -16.98 -0.37 14.15
N CYS A 38 -18.25 -0.76 14.25
CA CYS A 38 -19.35 -0.06 13.57
C CYS A 38 -19.47 1.39 14.06
N HIS A 39 -19.28 1.59 15.37
CA HIS A 39 -19.30 2.90 16.02
C HIS A 39 -17.97 3.15 16.73
N PRO A 40 -16.94 3.66 16.03
CA PRO A 40 -15.69 4.05 16.66
C PRO A 40 -15.89 5.29 17.53
N ASN A 41 -15.15 5.38 18.64
CA ASN A 41 -15.23 6.53 19.52
C ASN A 41 -14.87 7.82 18.77
N SER A 42 -15.78 8.78 18.80
CA SER A 42 -15.56 10.13 18.27
C SER A 42 -14.52 10.84 19.13
N HIS A 43 -13.42 11.27 18.50
CA HIS A 43 -12.45 12.13 19.15
C HIS A 43 -11.90 13.15 18.15
N ILE A 44 -12.11 14.42 18.45
CA ILE A 44 -11.61 15.53 17.62
C ILE A 44 -10.13 15.75 17.94
N TYR A 45 -9.30 15.82 16.91
CA TYR A 45 -7.89 16.16 17.06
C TYR A 45 -7.63 17.62 16.70
N LYS A 46 -6.79 18.27 17.50
CA LYS A 46 -6.38 19.66 17.29
C LYS A 46 -4.86 19.75 17.28
N ILE A 47 -4.31 20.62 16.42
CA ILE A 47 -2.91 21.06 16.40
C ILE A 47 -2.90 22.58 16.44
N ASN A 48 -2.16 23.17 17.38
CA ASN A 48 -2.12 24.63 17.56
C ASN A 48 -3.54 25.27 17.61
N ASN A 49 -4.43 24.71 18.44
CA ASN A 49 -5.86 25.06 18.55
C ASN A 49 -6.73 24.93 17.27
N LYS A 50 -6.16 24.59 16.12
CA LYS A 50 -6.92 24.27 14.90
C LYS A 50 -7.35 22.82 14.88
N THR A 51 -8.62 22.58 14.52
CA THR A 51 -9.17 21.23 14.36
C THR A 51 -8.70 20.62 13.06
N LEU A 52 -8.15 19.41 13.13
CA LEU A 52 -7.74 18.65 11.95
C LEU A 52 -8.97 18.02 11.29
N LYS A 53 -8.94 17.89 9.96
CA LYS A 53 -9.97 17.18 9.21
C LYS A 53 -9.78 15.67 9.32
N GLU A 54 -10.85 14.97 9.68
CA GLU A 54 -10.92 13.50 9.58
C GLU A 54 -11.13 13.09 8.12
N VAL A 55 -10.42 12.05 7.68
CA VAL A 55 -10.60 11.42 6.37
C VAL A 55 -10.73 9.91 6.50
N ASP A 56 -11.50 9.30 5.61
CA ASP A 56 -11.67 7.85 5.54
C ASP A 56 -10.60 7.16 4.69
N TYR A 57 -9.84 7.91 3.90
CA TYR A 57 -8.78 7.38 3.06
C TYR A 57 -7.54 8.28 3.13
N ILE A 58 -6.38 7.66 3.32
CA ILE A 58 -5.09 8.34 3.25
C ILE A 58 -4.14 7.56 2.34
N LYS A 59 -3.37 8.29 1.54
CA LYS A 59 -2.28 7.71 0.76
C LYS A 59 -0.97 7.96 1.48
N ASP A 60 -0.22 6.92 1.79
CA ASP A 60 1.09 6.99 2.42
C ASP A 60 2.07 6.06 1.69
N LEU A 61 3.30 6.55 1.46
CA LEU A 61 4.36 5.85 0.72
C LEU A 61 3.97 5.25 -0.65
N GLY A 62 2.88 5.75 -1.27
CA GLY A 62 2.35 5.23 -2.53
C GLY A 62 1.11 4.34 -2.38
N ASP A 63 0.86 3.85 -1.16
CA ASP A 63 -0.21 2.91 -0.84
C ASP A 63 -1.38 3.58 -0.14
N GLY A 64 -2.57 3.05 -0.37
CA GLY A 64 -3.82 3.62 0.11
C GLY A 64 -4.37 2.87 1.31
N PHE A 65 -4.65 3.58 2.39
CA PHE A 65 -5.23 3.02 3.60
C PHE A 65 -6.63 3.57 3.84
N ASP A 66 -7.59 2.67 3.97
CA ASP A 66 -8.97 2.94 4.39
C ASP A 66 -9.06 2.94 5.93
N SER A 67 -9.99 3.70 6.50
CA SER A 67 -10.27 3.79 7.94
C SER A 67 -10.61 2.43 8.55
N LYS A 68 -11.11 1.49 7.75
CA LYS A 68 -11.40 0.11 8.16
C LYS A 68 -10.23 -0.85 8.02
N ILE A 69 -9.08 -0.39 7.51
CA ILE A 69 -7.91 -1.22 7.15
C ILE A 69 -8.35 -2.39 6.24
N LYS A 70 -9.19 -2.08 5.25
CA LYS A 70 -9.58 -3.04 4.22
C LYS A 70 -8.60 -2.93 3.07
N PHE A 71 -7.95 -4.05 2.73
CA PHE A 71 -6.96 -4.09 1.67
C PHE A 71 -7.51 -4.52 0.31
N HIS A 72 -8.82 -4.76 0.15
CA HIS A 72 -9.36 -5.27 -1.12
C HIS A 72 -9.02 -4.35 -2.30
N THR A 73 -9.35 -3.05 -2.22
CA THR A 73 -9.09 -2.08 -3.29
C THR A 73 -7.60 -1.93 -3.56
N HIS A 74 -6.78 -2.07 -2.52
CA HIS A 74 -5.33 -1.97 -2.63
C HIS A 74 -4.75 -3.19 -3.35
N ILE A 75 -5.18 -4.40 -2.97
CA ILE A 75 -4.78 -5.65 -3.61
C ILE A 75 -5.24 -5.69 -5.06
N ASP A 76 -6.47 -5.24 -5.35
CA ASP A 76 -6.99 -5.17 -6.72
C ASP A 76 -6.13 -4.24 -7.58
N LYS A 77 -5.80 -3.04 -7.07
CA LYS A 77 -4.92 -2.08 -7.77
C LYS A 77 -3.53 -2.64 -8.02
N ILE A 78 -2.90 -3.25 -7.02
CA ILE A 78 -1.59 -3.88 -7.16
C ILE A 78 -1.65 -5.02 -8.19
N SER A 79 -2.68 -5.87 -8.11
CA SER A 79 -2.87 -6.99 -9.02
C SER A 79 -3.07 -6.51 -10.46
N SER A 80 -3.93 -5.51 -10.68
CA SER A 80 -4.13 -4.91 -12.00
C SER A 80 -2.83 -4.32 -12.56
N LYS A 81 -2.04 -3.62 -11.74
CA LYS A 81 -0.74 -3.08 -12.17
C LYS A 81 0.24 -4.19 -12.53
N ALA A 82 0.26 -5.27 -11.76
CA ALA A 82 1.10 -6.44 -12.05
C ALA A 82 0.68 -7.13 -13.35
N PHE A 83 -0.63 -7.29 -13.62
CA PHE A 83 -1.12 -7.83 -14.89
C PHE A 83 -0.79 -6.94 -16.09
N GLN A 84 -0.89 -5.61 -15.93
CA GLN A 84 -0.48 -4.67 -16.98
C GLN A 84 1.01 -4.81 -17.29
N MET A 85 1.86 -4.90 -16.26
CA MET A 85 3.31 -5.10 -16.42
C MET A 85 3.63 -6.47 -17.03
N LEU A 86 2.90 -7.52 -16.65
CA LEU A 86 3.03 -8.85 -17.24
C LEU A 86 2.68 -8.81 -18.73
N GLY A 87 1.57 -8.16 -19.10
CA GLY A 87 1.19 -7.97 -20.50
C GLY A 87 2.21 -7.16 -21.29
N PHE A 88 2.79 -6.13 -20.67
CA PHE A 88 3.91 -5.37 -21.24
C PHE A 88 5.12 -6.27 -21.49
N LEU A 89 5.49 -7.12 -20.53
CA LEU A 89 6.58 -8.08 -20.68
C LEU A 89 6.32 -9.03 -21.83
N ILE A 90 5.17 -9.70 -21.86
CA ILE A 90 4.83 -10.68 -22.91
C ILE A 90 4.94 -10.06 -24.31
N ARG A 91 4.54 -8.80 -24.49
CA ARG A 91 4.63 -8.11 -25.78
C ARG A 91 6.07 -7.73 -26.16
N ASN A 92 6.86 -7.24 -25.21
CA ASN A 92 8.19 -6.68 -25.48
C ASN A 92 9.33 -7.68 -25.28
N SER A 93 9.06 -8.84 -24.67
CA SER A 93 10.07 -9.84 -24.35
C SER A 93 10.09 -11.03 -25.32
N LYS A 94 9.43 -10.92 -26.48
CA LYS A 94 9.32 -12.01 -27.47
C LYS A 94 10.69 -12.41 -28.03
N ASP A 95 11.55 -11.44 -28.30
CA ASP A 95 12.85 -11.66 -28.93
C ASP A 95 13.91 -12.22 -27.98
N PHE A 96 13.68 -12.17 -26.66
CA PHE A 96 14.57 -12.82 -25.72
C PHE A 96 14.46 -14.35 -25.86
N LYS A 97 15.56 -15.00 -26.22
CA LYS A 97 15.59 -16.47 -26.38
C LYS A 97 15.93 -17.21 -25.08
N LYS A 98 16.60 -16.55 -24.15
CA LYS A 98 17.04 -17.15 -22.88
C LYS A 98 15.91 -17.10 -21.83
N PRO A 99 15.45 -18.25 -21.30
CA PRO A 99 14.42 -18.29 -20.25
C PRO A 99 14.82 -17.54 -18.99
N GLN A 100 16.10 -17.58 -18.62
CA GLN A 100 16.67 -16.89 -17.46
C GLN A 100 16.45 -15.36 -17.53
N THR A 101 16.58 -14.77 -18.72
CA THR A 101 16.36 -13.34 -18.93
C THR A 101 14.88 -12.99 -18.72
N LYS A 102 13.96 -13.81 -19.23
CA LYS A 102 12.52 -13.62 -19.01
C LYS A 102 12.14 -13.76 -17.53
N ASN A 103 12.73 -14.73 -16.84
CA ASN A 103 12.52 -14.92 -15.40
C ASN A 103 13.06 -13.75 -14.57
N GLY A 104 14.23 -13.22 -14.93
CA GLY A 104 14.80 -12.03 -14.29
C GLY A 104 13.93 -10.80 -14.48
N LEU A 105 13.43 -10.57 -15.69
CA LEU A 105 12.50 -9.49 -16.00
C LEU A 105 11.17 -9.63 -15.24
N TYR A 106 10.58 -10.83 -15.23
CA TYR A 106 9.37 -11.09 -14.45
C TYR A 106 9.59 -10.82 -12.95
N SER A 107 10.69 -11.31 -12.39
CA SER A 107 11.00 -11.16 -10.97
C SER A 107 11.23 -9.70 -10.59
N SER A 108 11.95 -8.95 -11.44
CA SER A 108 12.30 -7.55 -11.17
C SER A 108 11.16 -6.55 -11.42
N LEU A 109 10.24 -6.82 -12.35
CA LEU A 109 9.20 -5.87 -12.75
C LEU A 109 7.79 -6.23 -12.23
N VAL A 110 7.46 -7.51 -12.19
CA VAL A 110 6.12 -7.99 -11.79
C VAL A 110 6.12 -8.45 -10.34
N ARG A 111 7.04 -9.37 -10.00
CA ARG A 111 7.08 -9.98 -8.67
C ARG A 111 7.47 -8.98 -7.59
N SER A 112 8.49 -8.14 -7.83
CA SER A 112 8.92 -7.10 -6.90
C SER A 112 7.77 -6.15 -6.50
N GLY A 113 6.93 -5.75 -7.45
CA GLY A 113 5.76 -4.90 -7.21
C GLY A 113 4.64 -5.60 -6.45
N LEU A 114 4.49 -6.92 -6.64
CA LEU A 114 3.52 -7.75 -5.90
C LEU A 114 3.99 -8.14 -4.50
N GLU A 115 5.31 -8.16 -4.25
CA GLU A 115 5.85 -8.46 -2.92
C GLU A 115 6.07 -7.18 -2.10
N TYR A 116 6.07 -6.01 -2.75
CA TYR A 116 6.13 -4.72 -2.09
C TYR A 116 4.97 -4.54 -1.10
N CYS A 117 5.33 -4.21 0.14
CA CYS A 117 4.41 -4.06 1.27
C CYS A 117 3.55 -5.29 1.59
N ALA A 118 3.89 -6.49 1.09
CA ALA A 118 3.09 -7.71 1.32
C ALA A 118 2.94 -8.07 2.80
N GLN A 119 3.86 -7.65 3.67
CA GLN A 119 3.74 -7.81 5.12
C GLN A 119 2.58 -7.00 5.70
N VAL A 120 2.24 -5.85 5.10
CA VAL A 120 1.19 -4.94 5.56
C VAL A 120 -0.18 -5.42 5.13
N TRP A 121 -0.32 -5.90 3.89
CA TRP A 121 -1.61 -6.31 3.32
C TRP A 121 -1.80 -7.82 3.21
N SER A 122 -0.86 -8.63 3.73
CA SER A 122 -0.83 -10.09 3.59
C SER A 122 -2.25 -10.68 3.65
N PRO A 123 -2.73 -11.28 2.55
CA PRO A 123 -4.14 -11.48 2.36
C PRO A 123 -4.67 -12.54 3.32
N HIS A 124 -5.61 -12.13 4.18
CA HIS A 124 -6.39 -13.08 5.01
C HIS A 124 -7.55 -13.73 4.25
N TYR A 125 -7.98 -13.16 3.13
CA TYR A 125 -9.09 -13.69 2.34
C TYR A 125 -8.60 -14.63 1.23
N GLU A 126 -9.27 -15.77 1.07
CA GLU A 126 -8.90 -16.82 0.11
C GLU A 126 -8.76 -16.31 -1.34
N VAL A 127 -9.59 -15.36 -1.75
CA VAL A 127 -9.58 -14.77 -3.09
C VAL A 127 -8.22 -14.14 -3.39
N HIS A 128 -7.66 -13.40 -2.44
CA HIS A 128 -6.38 -12.73 -2.59
C HIS A 128 -5.19 -13.69 -2.39
N ILE A 129 -5.36 -14.75 -1.58
CA ILE A 129 -4.38 -15.85 -1.48
C ILE A 129 -4.23 -16.56 -2.83
N LYS A 130 -5.34 -16.83 -3.54
CA LYS A 130 -5.32 -17.44 -4.87
C LYS A 130 -4.56 -16.58 -5.88
N VAL A 131 -4.76 -15.26 -5.87
CA VAL A 131 -4.01 -14.32 -6.73
C VAL A 131 -2.52 -14.37 -6.43
N SER A 132 -2.13 -14.27 -5.15
CA SER A 132 -0.71 -14.36 -4.76
C SER A 132 -0.09 -15.71 -5.12
N LYS A 133 -0.82 -16.81 -4.93
CA LYS A 133 -0.38 -18.16 -5.33
C LYS A 133 -0.26 -18.30 -6.84
N ALA A 134 -1.17 -17.74 -7.63
CA ALA A 134 -1.10 -17.76 -9.09
C ALA A 134 0.14 -17.04 -9.61
N PHE A 135 0.52 -15.91 -9.01
CA PHE A 135 1.79 -15.25 -9.35
C PHE A 135 3.01 -16.06 -8.88
N LYS A 136 2.96 -16.70 -7.71
CA LYS A 136 4.03 -17.58 -7.26
C LYS A 136 4.19 -18.82 -8.15
N SER A 137 3.11 -19.43 -8.63
CA SER A 137 3.18 -20.58 -9.55
C SER A 137 3.77 -20.20 -10.91
N VAL A 138 3.60 -18.95 -11.37
CA VAL A 138 4.31 -18.43 -12.56
C VAL A 138 5.83 -18.33 -12.32
N SER A 139 6.29 -18.18 -11.07
CA SER A 139 7.70 -18.11 -10.72
C SER A 139 8.37 -19.49 -10.51
N TYR A 140 7.64 -20.50 -10.03
CA TYR A 140 8.18 -21.84 -9.72
C TYR A 140 7.82 -22.89 -10.77
N GLY A 141 6.80 -22.65 -11.59
CA GLY A 141 6.44 -23.50 -12.71
C GLY A 141 7.25 -23.12 -13.93
N THR A 142 8.00 -24.09 -14.45
CA THR A 142 8.39 -24.22 -15.85
C THR A 142 7.13 -24.19 -16.73
N LEU A 143 6.48 -23.04 -16.84
CA LEU A 143 5.54 -22.80 -17.90
C LEU A 143 6.39 -22.26 -19.04
N HIS A 144 6.69 -23.19 -19.94
CA HIS A 144 6.87 -22.87 -21.34
C HIS A 144 6.06 -21.61 -21.67
N ILE A 145 6.77 -20.54 -21.99
CA ILE A 145 6.22 -19.31 -22.55
C ILE A 145 5.59 -19.57 -23.94
N ASN A 146 5.44 -20.85 -24.33
CA ASN A 146 4.89 -21.35 -25.58
C ASN A 146 3.42 -21.80 -25.48
N ALA A 147 2.73 -21.61 -24.34
CA ALA A 147 1.30 -21.99 -24.22
C ALA A 147 0.31 -20.82 -24.39
N ILE A 148 0.79 -19.65 -24.83
CA ILE A 148 -0.06 -18.52 -25.28
C ILE A 148 0.40 -18.06 -26.67
N THR A 149 0.58 -19.05 -27.55
CA THR A 149 0.49 -18.91 -29.01
C THR A 149 -0.36 -20.09 -29.49
#